data_AF-A0A535PXR1-F1
#
_entry.id   AF-A0A535PXR1-F1
#
_cell.length_a   1.000
_cell.length_b   1.000
_cell.length_c   1.000
_cell.angle_alpha   90.00
_cell.angle_beta   90.00
_cell.angle_gamma   90.00
#
_symmetry.space_group_name_H-M   'P 1'
#
loop_
_entity.id
_entity.type
_entity.pdbx_description
1 polymer ?
#
loop_
_entity_poly.entity_id
_entity_poly.type
_entity_poly.pdbx_seq_one_letter_code
_entity_poly.pdbx_strand_id
1 'polypeptide(L)'
;MARADSLAKLAWAYGIHLARRRIKRPRSQLAELLETYAPDGIRALEPAERERHPRLVTCINCGLCALAAGRMGRTRLPDLAASYMRLYARVSDASSDLAGDVPDLAAATSACPVGLPLEEVAAAVRRMSLG
;
A
#
# COMPACT_ATOMS: atom_id res chain seq x y z
N MET A 1 -5.21 27.56 32.49
CA MET A 1 -5.38 26.12 32.23
C MET A 1 -4.72 25.78 30.92
N ALA A 2 -3.47 25.30 30.94
CA ALA A 2 -2.68 25.30 29.71
C ALA A 2 -1.63 24.17 29.73
N ARG A 3 -1.68 23.29 28.75
CA ARG A 3 -0.68 22.24 28.43
C ARG A 3 -0.49 21.11 29.44
N ALA A 4 -0.20 21.37 30.73
CA ALA A 4 0.07 20.30 31.71
C ALA A 4 -1.16 19.39 31.90
N ASP A 5 -2.35 19.98 32.05
CA ASP A 5 -3.60 19.23 32.16
C ASP A 5 -3.91 18.44 30.88
N SER A 6 -3.61 19.01 29.72
CA SER A 6 -3.81 18.33 28.43
C SER A 6 -2.87 17.13 28.26
N LEU A 7 -1.61 17.28 28.68
CA LEU A 7 -0.62 16.21 28.67
C LEU A 7 -0.98 15.11 29.67
N ALA A 8 -1.45 15.48 30.87
CA ALA A 8 -1.91 14.51 31.87
C ALA A 8 -3.12 13.71 31.36
N LYS A 9 -4.11 14.39 30.75
CA LYS A 9 -5.27 13.74 30.11
C LYS A 9 -4.85 12.82 28.97
N LEU A 10 -3.91 13.25 28.13
CA LEU A 10 -3.38 12.44 27.03
C LEU A 10 -2.66 11.20 27.56
N ALA A 11 -1.75 11.37 28.52
CA ALA A 11 -1.00 10.29 29.13
C ALA A 11 -1.93 9.27 29.80
N TRP A 12 -2.95 9.75 30.52
CA TRP A 12 -3.97 8.89 31.14
C TRP A 12 -4.78 8.12 30.09
N ALA A 13 -5.31 8.80 29.07
CA ALA A 13 -6.09 8.16 28.01
C ALA A 13 -5.26 7.12 27.23
N TYR A 14 -4.00 7.47 26.91
CA TYR A 14 -3.08 6.57 26.23
C TYR A 14 -2.68 5.37 27.10
N GLY A 15 -2.44 5.59 28.40
CA GLY A 15 -2.17 4.54 29.37
C GLY A 15 -3.34 3.56 29.49
N ILE A 16 -4.57 4.05 29.61
CA ILE A 16 -5.79 3.22 29.60
C ILE A 16 -5.89 2.45 28.29
N HIS A 17 -5.65 3.09 27.14
CA HIS A 17 -5.69 2.44 25.84
C HIS A 17 -4.71 1.26 25.76
N LEU A 18 -3.45 1.48 26.14
CA LEU A 18 -2.42 0.44 26.15
C LEU A 18 -2.77 -0.70 27.11
N ALA A 19 -3.24 -0.39 28.32
CA ALA A 19 -3.67 -1.38 29.30
C ALA A 19 -4.83 -2.24 28.76
N ARG A 20 -5.85 -1.60 28.17
CA ARG A 20 -6.97 -2.30 27.54
C ARG A 20 -6.52 -3.19 26.38
N ARG A 21 -5.59 -2.73 25.55
CA ARG A 21 -5.07 -3.50 24.41
C ARG A 21 -4.23 -4.71 24.83
N ARG A 22 -3.58 -4.66 26.01
CA ARG A 22 -2.87 -5.80 26.59
C ARG A 22 -3.80 -6.82 27.24
N ILE A 23 -4.85 -6.35 27.92
CA ILE A 23 -5.79 -7.23 28.64
C ILE A 23 -6.79 -7.88 27.67
N LYS A 24 -7.36 -7.10 26.74
CA LYS A 24 -8.29 -7.60 25.73
C LYS A 24 -7.52 -7.92 24.46
N ARG A 25 -7.39 -9.20 24.13
CA ARG A 25 -6.95 -9.60 22.79
C ARG A 25 -8.02 -9.10 21.80
N PRO A 26 -7.72 -8.13 20.92
CA PRO A 26 -8.73 -7.64 19.99
C PRO A 26 -9.17 -8.82 19.11
N ARG A 27 -10.49 -9.06 19.03
CA ARG A 27 -11.04 -10.01 18.08
C ARG A 27 -10.67 -9.51 16.68
N SER A 28 -10.01 -10.36 15.90
CA SER A 28 -9.71 -10.03 14.51
C SER A 28 -11.03 -9.84 13.76
N GLN A 29 -11.20 -8.67 13.14
CA GLN A 29 -12.30 -8.37 12.22
C GLN A 29 -11.89 -8.64 10.77
N LEU A 30 -10.71 -9.24 10.54
CA LEU A 30 -10.16 -9.43 9.20
C LEU A 30 -11.06 -10.28 8.30
N ALA A 31 -11.61 -11.38 8.83
CA ALA A 31 -12.49 -12.26 8.06
C ALA A 31 -13.76 -11.53 7.60
N GLU A 32 -14.42 -10.83 8.53
CA GLU A 32 -15.62 -10.03 8.25
C GLU A 32 -15.33 -8.88 7.26
N LEU A 33 -14.17 -8.24 7.38
CA LEU A 33 -13.74 -7.21 6.44
C LEU A 33 -13.50 -7.79 5.04
N LEU A 34 -12.81 -8.93 4.94
CA LEU A 34 -12.58 -9.58 3.65
C LEU A 34 -13.88 -10.05 3.00
N GLU A 35 -14.82 -10.59 3.78
CA GLU A 35 -16.14 -10.99 3.29
C GLU A 35 -16.94 -9.79 2.80
N THR A 36 -16.97 -8.70 3.57
CA THR A 36 -17.69 -7.46 3.23
C THR A 36 -17.23 -6.88 1.90
N TYR A 37 -15.92 -6.90 1.64
CA TYR A 37 -15.33 -6.29 0.44
C TYR A 37 -14.94 -7.31 -0.65
N ALA A 38 -15.28 -8.58 -0.49
CA ALA A 38 -15.06 -9.59 -1.52
C ALA A 38 -15.75 -9.24 -2.86
N PRO A 39 -16.99 -8.69 -2.88
CA PRO A 39 -17.65 -8.26 -4.12
C PRO A 39 -16.91 -7.14 -4.85
N ASP A 40 -16.20 -6.30 -4.09
CA ASP A 40 -15.37 -5.24 -4.62
C ASP A 40 -14.05 -5.79 -5.18
N GLY A 41 -13.74 -7.08 -4.99
CA GLY A 41 -12.49 -7.69 -5.42
C GLY A 41 -11.35 -7.55 -4.41
N ILE A 42 -11.63 -7.11 -3.18
CA ILE A 42 -10.64 -7.13 -2.10
C ILE A 42 -10.39 -8.59 -1.69
N ARG A 43 -9.13 -9.01 -1.77
CA ARG A 43 -8.70 -10.38 -1.43
C ARG A 43 -7.67 -10.37 -0.32
N ALA A 44 -7.57 -11.48 0.40
CA ALA A 44 -6.50 -11.67 1.36
C ALA A 44 -5.15 -11.70 0.63
N LEU A 45 -4.18 -10.92 1.10
CA LEU A 45 -2.80 -11.06 0.67
C LEU A 45 -2.24 -12.40 1.14
N GLU A 46 -1.50 -13.09 0.29
CA GLU A 46 -0.77 -14.30 0.66
C GLU A 46 0.31 -13.98 1.73
N PRO A 47 0.75 -14.94 2.56
CA PRO A 47 1.78 -14.71 3.58
C PRO A 47 3.04 -14.03 3.02
N ALA A 48 3.52 -14.50 1.87
CA ALA A 48 4.69 -13.93 1.19
C ALA A 48 4.43 -12.51 0.67
N GLU A 49 3.18 -12.15 0.36
CA GLU A 49 2.80 -10.79 -0.06
C GLU A 49 2.72 -9.87 1.14
N ARG A 50 2.18 -10.34 2.27
CA ARG A 50 2.17 -9.57 3.53
C ARG A 50 3.56 -9.22 4.01
N GLU A 51 4.52 -10.13 3.87
CA GLU A 51 5.92 -9.88 4.25
C GLU A 51 6.58 -8.81 3.38
N ARG A 52 6.30 -8.81 2.07
CA ARG A 52 6.84 -7.83 1.13
C ARG A 52 6.10 -6.49 1.16
N HIS A 53 4.82 -6.48 1.54
CA HIS A 53 3.92 -5.33 1.46
C HIS A 53 4.53 -4.04 2.05
N PRO A 54 5.17 -4.02 3.24
CA PRO A 54 5.78 -2.81 3.77
C PRO A 54 6.80 -2.14 2.84
N ARG A 55 7.50 -2.92 2.01
CA ARG A 55 8.47 -2.42 1.01
C ARG A 55 7.80 -1.97 -0.28
N LEU A 56 6.62 -2.49 -0.61
CA LEU A 56 5.88 -2.17 -1.84
C LEU A 56 4.99 -0.93 -1.70
N VAL A 57 4.79 -0.41 -0.48
CA VAL A 57 3.88 0.73 -0.18
C VAL A 57 4.60 1.99 0.30
N THR A 58 5.89 2.12 0.02
CA THR A 58 6.71 3.26 0.47
C THR A 58 6.65 4.47 -0.46
N CYS A 59 5.92 4.39 -1.57
CA CYS A 59 5.86 5.47 -2.56
C CYS A 59 5.39 6.79 -1.93
N ILE A 60 6.18 7.85 -2.13
CA ILE A 60 5.86 9.22 -1.69
C ILE A 60 5.32 10.11 -2.83
N ASN A 61 4.97 9.54 -3.98
CA ASN A 61 4.46 10.24 -5.16
C ASN A 61 5.34 11.40 -5.65
N CYS A 62 6.67 11.28 -5.56
CA CYS A 62 7.61 12.35 -5.98
C CYS A 62 7.74 12.54 -7.50
N GLY A 63 7.38 11.55 -8.32
CA GLY A 63 7.42 11.66 -9.78
C GLY A 63 8.75 11.30 -10.46
N LEU A 64 9.85 11.13 -9.73
CA LEU A 64 11.20 10.96 -10.30
C LEU A 64 11.34 9.71 -11.20
N CYS A 65 10.69 8.60 -10.84
CA CYS A 65 10.68 7.39 -11.67
C CYS A 65 10.02 7.61 -13.04
N ALA A 66 8.98 8.46 -13.13
CA ALA A 66 8.38 8.81 -14.41
C ALA A 66 9.29 9.70 -15.27
N LEU A 67 10.14 10.54 -14.65
CA LEU A 67 11.13 11.31 -15.39
C LEU A 67 12.24 10.41 -15.93
N ALA A 68 12.62 9.37 -15.17
CA ALA A 68 13.69 8.44 -15.55
C ALA A 68 13.30 7.47 -16.66
N ALA A 69 12.08 6.89 -16.62
CA ALA A 69 11.69 5.84 -17.56
C ALA A 69 10.32 6.03 -18.22
N GLY A 70 9.59 7.11 -17.89
CA GLY A 70 8.33 7.45 -18.57
C GLY A 70 7.10 6.69 -18.07
N ARG A 71 6.28 6.24 -19.02
CA ARG A 71 5.00 5.56 -18.77
C ARG A 71 5.14 4.06 -18.93
N MET A 72 4.35 3.32 -18.15
CA MET A 72 4.08 1.90 -18.41
C MET A 72 2.69 1.79 -18.97
N GLY A 73 2.54 1.17 -20.15
CA GLY A 73 1.25 1.09 -20.82
C GLY A 73 0.52 2.43 -20.87
N ARG A 74 -0.64 2.52 -20.21
CA ARG A 74 -1.47 3.73 -20.14
C ARG A 74 -1.20 4.62 -18.91
N THR A 75 -0.35 4.19 -17.98
CA THR A 75 -0.15 4.84 -16.67
C THR A 75 1.21 5.49 -16.54
N ARG A 76 1.35 6.50 -15.66
CA ARG A 76 2.69 6.97 -15.28
C ARG A 76 3.26 6.06 -14.19
N LEU A 77 4.59 5.88 -14.17
CA LEU A 77 5.23 5.07 -13.13
C LEU A 77 4.90 5.45 -11.68
N PRO A 78 4.69 6.74 -11.32
CA PRO A 78 4.16 7.13 -10.01
C PRO A 78 2.78 6.58 -9.71
N ASP A 79 1.90 6.53 -10.71
CA ASP A 79 0.53 6.02 -10.56
C ASP A 79 0.53 4.49 -10.38
N LEU A 80 1.49 3.81 -11.02
CA LEU A 80 1.77 2.39 -10.79
C LEU A 80 2.37 2.14 -9.40
N ALA A 81 3.33 2.95 -8.97
CA ALA A 81 3.91 2.89 -7.63
C ALA A 81 2.85 3.11 -6.53
N ALA A 82 1.88 3.98 -6.79
CA ALA A 82 0.74 4.22 -5.92
C ALA A 82 -0.41 3.22 -6.08
N SER A 83 -0.33 2.24 -6.98
CA SER A 83 -1.40 1.25 -7.20
C SER A 83 -1.78 0.48 -5.94
N TYR A 84 -0.83 0.21 -5.04
CA TYR A 84 -1.09 -0.41 -3.74
C TYR A 84 -1.82 0.48 -2.74
N MET A 85 -1.77 1.80 -2.94
CA MET A 85 -2.52 2.78 -2.17
C MET A 85 -3.91 3.05 -2.78
N ARG A 86 -4.20 2.53 -3.98
CA ARG A 86 -5.56 2.60 -4.53
C ARG A 86 -6.49 1.80 -3.63
N LEU A 87 -7.78 2.15 -3.70
CA LEU A 87 -8.82 1.28 -3.17
C LEU A 87 -8.57 -0.12 -3.73
N TYR A 88 -8.41 -1.13 -2.88
CA TYR A 88 -8.17 -2.51 -3.29
C TYR A 88 -9.20 -2.97 -4.34
N ALA A 89 -10.42 -2.43 -4.26
CA ALA A 89 -11.50 -2.64 -5.21
C ALA A 89 -11.17 -2.29 -6.67
N ARG A 90 -10.19 -1.39 -6.85
CA ARG A 90 -9.78 -0.82 -8.14
C ARG A 90 -8.41 -1.32 -8.58
N VAL A 91 -7.87 -2.33 -7.90
CA VAL A 91 -6.60 -2.96 -8.29
C VAL A 91 -6.78 -3.76 -9.58
N SER A 92 -7.97 -4.31 -9.86
CA SER A 92 -8.31 -4.92 -11.14
C SER A 92 -8.18 -3.93 -12.32
N ASP A 93 -8.59 -2.67 -12.15
CA ASP A 93 -8.41 -1.59 -13.14
C ASP A 93 -6.93 -1.37 -13.51
N ALA A 94 -6.01 -1.68 -12.58
CA ALA A 94 -4.58 -1.54 -12.77
C ALA A 94 -3.98 -2.59 -13.73
N SER A 95 -4.70 -3.66 -14.09
CA SER A 95 -4.27 -4.57 -15.18
C SER A 95 -4.04 -3.80 -16.48
N SER A 96 -4.92 -2.83 -16.73
CA SER A 96 -4.96 -2.05 -17.96
C SER A 96 -3.88 -0.96 -18.01
N ASP A 97 -3.32 -0.63 -16.83
CA ASP A 97 -2.13 0.22 -16.67
C ASP A 97 -0.85 -0.51 -17.10
N LEU A 98 -0.87 -1.85 -17.08
CA LEU A 98 0.28 -2.69 -17.41
C LEU A 98 0.27 -3.17 -18.86
N ALA A 99 -0.80 -2.90 -19.60
CA ALA A 99 -0.94 -3.25 -21.00
C ALA A 99 -0.22 -2.21 -21.88
N GLY A 100 0.90 -2.61 -22.51
CA GLY A 100 1.65 -1.80 -23.45
C GLY A 100 3.17 -1.93 -23.25
N ASP A 101 3.91 -0.93 -23.71
CA ASP A 101 5.36 -0.91 -23.61
C ASP A 101 5.81 -0.91 -22.16
N VAL A 102 6.84 -1.73 -21.89
CA VAL A 102 7.45 -1.86 -20.57
C VAL A 102 8.62 -0.87 -20.50
N PRO A 103 8.54 0.16 -19.65
CA PRO A 103 9.64 1.08 -19.43
C PRO A 103 10.81 0.38 -18.74
N ASP A 104 11.99 1.01 -18.76
CA ASP A 104 13.13 0.53 -17.98
C ASP A 104 12.87 0.71 -16.48
N LEU A 105 12.29 -0.33 -15.88
CA LEU A 105 11.97 -0.36 -14.46
C LEU A 105 13.20 -0.33 -13.58
N ALA A 106 14.34 -0.85 -14.04
CA ALA A 106 15.58 -0.86 -13.27
C ALA A 106 16.14 0.55 -13.17
N ALA A 107 16.16 1.29 -14.28
CA ALA A 107 16.50 2.70 -14.29
C ALA A 107 15.54 3.52 -13.41
N ALA A 108 14.24 3.27 -13.51
CA ALA A 108 13.23 3.96 -12.70
C ALA A 108 13.36 3.67 -11.19
N THR A 109 13.65 2.42 -10.81
CA THR A 109 13.89 2.00 -9.43
C THR A 109 15.14 2.69 -8.89
N SER A 110 16.21 2.80 -9.70
CA SER A 110 17.44 3.50 -9.30
C SER A 110 17.24 5.00 -9.03
N ALA A 111 16.27 5.63 -9.70
CA ALA A 111 15.91 7.03 -9.50
C ALA A 111 14.98 7.26 -8.29
N CYS A 112 14.50 6.20 -7.63
CA CYS A 112 13.55 6.30 -6.53
C CYS A 112 14.26 6.68 -5.21
N PRO A 113 13.93 7.82 -4.58
CA PRO A 113 14.61 8.27 -3.36
C PRO A 113 14.28 7.42 -2.13
N VAL A 114 13.22 6.61 -2.21
CA VAL A 114 12.77 5.70 -1.14
C VAL A 114 13.03 4.23 -1.48
N GLY A 115 13.74 3.95 -2.59
CA GLY A 115 14.14 2.60 -2.99
C GLY A 115 12.98 1.66 -3.31
N LEU A 116 11.88 2.19 -3.86
CA LEU A 116 10.71 1.39 -4.23
C LEU A 116 11.05 0.44 -5.40
N PRO A 117 10.89 -0.89 -5.25
CA PRO A 117 11.22 -1.85 -6.29
C PRO A 117 10.09 -1.94 -7.33
N LEU A 118 10.16 -1.15 -8.40
CA LEU A 118 9.05 -1.00 -9.35
C LEU A 118 8.74 -2.29 -10.13
N GLU A 119 9.73 -3.15 -10.35
CA GLU A 119 9.56 -4.48 -10.93
C GLU A 119 8.69 -5.38 -10.04
N GLU A 120 8.99 -5.40 -8.74
CA GLU A 120 8.23 -6.19 -7.77
C GLU A 120 6.81 -5.64 -7.62
N VAL A 121 6.66 -4.30 -7.62
CA VAL A 121 5.35 -3.63 -7.61
C VAL A 121 4.54 -4.05 -8.84
N ALA A 122 5.10 -3.91 -10.05
CA ALA A 122 4.43 -4.26 -11.29
C ALA A 122 4.01 -5.74 -11.31
N ALA A 123 4.91 -6.65 -10.91
CA ALA A 123 4.63 -8.09 -10.87
C ALA A 123 3.48 -8.41 -9.91
N ALA A 124 3.44 -7.75 -8.77
CA ALA A 124 2.45 -8.05 -7.75
C ALA A 124 1.10 -7.37 -8.05
N VAL A 125 1.06 -6.21 -8.73
CA VAL A 125 -0.17 -5.68 -9.35
C VAL A 125 -0.73 -6.66 -10.38
N ARG A 126 0.09 -7.20 -11.30
CA ARG A 126 -0.39 -8.22 -12.29
C ARG A 126 -1.10 -9.38 -11.61
N ARG A 127 -0.51 -9.92 -10.55
CA ARG A 127 -1.10 -11.06 -9.83
C ARG A 127 -2.45 -10.70 -9.20
N MET A 128 -2.55 -9.53 -8.57
CA MET A 128 -3.80 -9.10 -7.94
C MET A 128 -4.90 -8.75 -8.95
N SER A 129 -4.53 -8.27 -10.15
CA SER A 129 -5.50 -7.85 -11.17
C SER A 129 -5.99 -8.97 -12.11
N LEU A 130 -5.28 -10.10 -12.22
CA LEU A 130 -5.61 -11.23 -13.11
C LEU A 130 -6.41 -12.35 -12.42
N GLY A 131 -6.76 -12.17 -11.15
CA GLY A 131 -7.47 -13.16 -10.37
C GLY A 131 -8.98 -13.15 -10.53
#